data_AF-A0A920F292-F1
#
_entry.id   AF-A0A920F292-F1
#
_cell.length_a   1.000
_cell.length_b   1.000
_cell.length_c   1.000
_cell.angle_alpha   90.00
_cell.angle_beta   90.00
_cell.angle_gamma   90.00
#
_symmetry.space_group_name_H-M   'P 1'
#
loop_
_entity.id
_entity.type
_entity.pdbx_description
1 polymer ?
#
loop_
_entity_poly.entity_id
_entity_poly.type
_entity_poly.pdbx_seq_one_letter_code
_entity_poly.pdbx_strand_id
1 'polypeptide(L)' 'METKEITRTRGGAFLLQETHPENVFTPEDFSEEQRMMRDAVRSLSIVRYGPTSIVLSRKTITSHLS' A
#
# COMPACT_ATOMS: atom_id res chain seq x y z
N MET A 1 -21.10 8.74 -18.06
CA MET A 1 -19.94 7.92 -17.67
C MET A 1 -19.82 6.82 -18.68
N GLU A 2 -18.69 6.74 -19.37
CA GLU A 2 -18.44 5.68 -20.35
C GLU A 2 -18.18 4.38 -19.58
N THR A 3 -19.12 3.43 -19.68
CA THR A 3 -18.98 2.12 -19.04
C THR A 3 -18.11 1.24 -19.92
N LYS A 4 -16.79 1.25 -19.66
CA LYS A 4 -15.85 0.30 -20.26
C LYS A 4 -16.27 -1.11 -19.81
N GLU A 5 -16.65 -1.98 -20.75
CA GLU A 5 -16.97 -3.39 -20.47
C GLU A 5 -15.73 -4.08 -19.88
N ILE A 6 -15.67 -4.22 -18.55
CA ILE A 6 -14.55 -4.86 -17.87
C ILE A 6 -14.73 -6.37 -17.96
N THR A 7 -13.94 -7.02 -18.81
CA THR A 7 -13.83 -8.48 -18.82
C THR A 7 -13.20 -8.91 -17.49
N ARG A 8 -14.00 -9.48 -16.58
CA ARG A 8 -13.52 -9.90 -15.25
C ARG A 8 -12.53 -11.06 -15.37
N THR A 9 -11.24 -10.78 -15.17
CA THR A 9 -10.18 -11.81 -15.14
C THR A 9 -10.32 -12.67 -13.88
N ARG A 10 -10.31 -14.00 -14.05
CA ARG A 10 -10.30 -14.95 -12.93
C ARG A 10 -8.90 -15.04 -12.33
N GLY A 11 -8.80 -15.29 -11.03
CA GLY A 11 -7.51 -15.49 -10.37
C GLY A 11 -6.71 -16.62 -11.02
N GLY A 12 -5.42 -16.39 -11.29
CA GLY A 12 -4.54 -17.36 -11.95
C GLY A 12 -4.63 -17.44 -13.47
N ALA A 13 -5.55 -16.69 -14.11
CA ALA A 13 -5.72 -16.73 -15.56
C ALA A 13 -4.49 -16.23 -16.34
N PHE A 14 -3.64 -15.39 -15.73
CA PHE A 14 -2.40 -14.89 -16.31
C PHE A 14 -1.38 -15.99 -16.70
N LEU A 15 -1.54 -17.22 -16.19
CA LEU A 15 -0.68 -18.36 -16.53
C LEU A 15 -1.08 -19.05 -17.86
N LEU A 16 -2.34 -18.91 -18.26
CA LEU A 16 -2.92 -19.62 -19.40
C LEU A 16 -3.21 -18.69 -20.58
N GLN A 17 -3.37 -17.39 -20.32
CA GLN A 17 -3.75 -16.38 -21.29
C GLN A 17 -2.98 -15.09 -21.03
N GLU A 18 -2.59 -14.42 -22.10
CA GLU A 18 -1.90 -13.15 -22.02
C GLU A 18 -2.84 -12.06 -21.45
N THR A 19 -2.31 -11.25 -20.52
CA THR A 19 -3.04 -10.15 -19.92
C THR A 19 -2.49 -8.84 -20.48
N HIS A 20 -3.31 -8.08 -21.20
CA HIS A 20 -2.92 -6.78 -21.73
C HIS A 20 -2.71 -5.76 -20.59
N PRO A 21 -1.73 -4.84 -20.67
CA PRO A 21 -1.42 -3.90 -19.60
C PRO A 21 -2.60 -3.02 -19.17
N GLU A 22 -3.53 -2.70 -20.08
CA GLU A 22 -4.74 -1.94 -19.75
C GLU A 22 -5.72 -2.67 -18.83
N ASN A 23 -5.53 -3.98 -18.65
CA ASN A 23 -6.31 -4.83 -17.74
C ASN A 23 -5.57 -5.09 -16.41
N VAL A 24 -4.39 -4.49 -16.23
CA VAL A 24 -3.58 -4.62 -15.02
C VAL A 24 -3.66 -3.30 -14.26
N PHE A 25 -4.19 -3.34 -13.05
CA PHE A 25 -4.24 -2.16 -12.17
C PHE A 25 -2.84 -1.85 -11.64
N THR A 26 -2.35 -0.64 -11.90
CA THR A 26 -1.05 -0.19 -11.40
C THR A 26 -1.19 0.91 -10.35
N PRO A 27 -0.15 1.20 -9.54
CA PRO A 27 -0.20 2.29 -8.55
C PRO A 27 -0.43 3.68 -9.16
N GLU A 28 -0.21 3.83 -10.46
CA GLU A 28 -0.50 5.06 -11.20
C GLU A 28 -2.01 5.24 -11.45
N ASP A 29 -2.79 4.16 -11.43
CA ASP A 29 -4.25 4.16 -11.67
C ASP A 29 -5.08 4.57 -10.42
N PHE A 30 -4.44 4.87 -9.29
CA PHE A 30 -5.16 5.29 -8.09
C PHE A 30 -5.87 6.63 -8.30
N SER A 31 -7.15 6.69 -7.92
CA SER A 31 -7.89 7.95 -7.87
C SER A 31 -7.28 8.92 -6.84
N GLU A 32 -7.57 10.22 -6.98
CA GLU A 32 -7.10 11.24 -6.05
C GLU A 32 -7.54 10.94 -4.61
N GLU A 33 -8.79 10.52 -4.42
CA GLU A 33 -9.35 10.14 -3.12
C GLU A 33 -8.62 8.92 -2.52
N GLN A 34 -8.29 7.92 -3.35
CA GLN A 34 -7.51 6.75 -2.93
C GLN A 34 -6.08 7.14 -2.50
N ARG A 35 -5.46 8.09 -3.22
CA ARG A 35 -4.14 8.66 -2.84
C ARG A 35 -4.22 9.43 -1.53
N MET A 36 -5.25 10.25 -1.34
CA MET A 36 -5.49 10.99 -0.09
C MET A 36 -5.67 10.04 1.09
N MET A 37 -6.41 8.95 0.92
CA MET A 37 -6.59 7.94 1.95
C MET A 37 -5.24 7.29 2.35
N ARG A 38 -4.42 6.92 1.37
CA ARG A 38 -3.07 6.38 1.63
C ARG A 38 -2.20 7.36 2.42
N ASP A 39 -2.23 8.63 2.04
CA ASP A 39 -1.40 9.66 2.67
C ASP A 39 -1.88 9.99 4.11
N ALA A 40 -3.19 9.90 4.36
CA ALA A 40 -3.77 9.99 5.71
C ALA A 40 -3.33 8.82 6.61
N VAL A 41 -3.36 7.58 6.10
CA VAL A 41 -2.87 6.41 6.85
C VAL A 41 -1.36 6.51 7.14
N ARG A 42 -0.59 6.99 6.16
CA ARG A 42 0.85 7.18 6.30
C ARG A 42 1.18 8.24 7.36
N SER A 43 0.53 9.40 7.29
CA SER A 43 0.72 10.48 8.28
C SER A 43 0.29 10.05 9.68
N LEU A 44 -0.81 9.30 9.82
CA LEU A 44 -1.22 8.72 11.10
C LEU A 44 -0.16 7.80 11.69
N SER A 45 0.39 6.90 10.87
CA SER A 45 1.43 5.95 11.32
C SER A 45 2.70 6.67 11.78
N ILE A 46 3.15 7.66 11.01
CA ILE A 46 4.35 8.46 11.32
C ILE A 46 4.15 9.29 12.59
N VAL A 47 3.04 9.99 12.73
CA VAL A 47 2.78 10.89 13.87
C VAL A 47 2.53 10.10 15.16
N ARG A 48 1.87 8.95 15.09
CA ARG A 48 1.51 8.15 16.28
C ARG A 48 2.61 7.20 16.72
N TYR A 49 3.25 6.50 15.77
CA TYR A 49 4.18 5.42 16.08
C TYR A 49 5.63 5.78 15.80
N GLY A 50 5.92 6.85 15.06
CA GLY A 50 7.28 7.34 14.81
C GLY A 50 8.08 7.66 16.08
N PRO A 51 7.59 8.52 17.00
CA PRO A 51 8.32 8.79 18.24
C PRO A 51 8.40 7.57 19.15
N THR A 52 7.35 6.75 19.20
CA THR A 52 7.28 5.54 20.05
C THR A 52 8.24 4.44 19.62
N SER A 53 8.39 4.22 18.30
CA SER A 53 9.31 3.22 17.75
C SER A 53 10.79 3.58 17.96
N ILE A 54 11.14 4.87 17.93
CA ILE A 54 12.50 5.35 18.24
C ILE A 54 12.85 5.18 19.73
N VAL A 55 11.90 5.46 20.63
CA VAL A 55 12.11 5.29 22.08
C VAL A 55 12.23 3.82 22.46
N LEU A 56 11.48 2.93 21.80
CA LEU A 56 11.55 1.48 22.05
C LEU A 56 12.94 0.90 21.70
N SER A 57 13.52 1.27 20.55
CA SER A 57 14.89 0.83 20.18
C SER A 57 15.98 1.31 21.16
N ARG A 58 15.79 2.47 21.83
CA ARG A 58 16.78 2.97 22.81
C ARG A 58 16.74 2.23 24.14
N LYS A 59 15.57 1.77 24.61
CA LYS A 59 15.44 1.04 25.89
C LYS A 59 16.13 -0.33 25.86
N THR A 60 16.14 -1.02 24.72
CA THR A 60 16.74 -2.35 24.57
C THR A 60 18.28 -2.31 24.60
N ILE A 61 18.90 -1.22 24.14
CA ILE A 61 20.37 -1.10 24.12
C ILE A 61 20.91 -0.79 25.52
N THR A 62 20.20 0.04 26.30
CA THR A 62 20.62 0.38 27.68
C THR A 62 20.41 -0.75 28.69
N SER A 63 19.54 -1.73 28.41
CA SER A 63 19.34 -2.89 29.28
C SER A 63 20.39 -3.99 29.11
N HIS A 64 21.21 -3.94 28.06
CA HIS A 64 22.30 -4.88 27.83
C HIS A 64 23.69 -4.31 28.19
N LEU A 65 23.73 -3.08 28.71
CA LEU A 65 24.95 -2.37 29.14
C LEU A 65 25.01 -2.16 30.67
N SER A 66 24.17 -2.84 31.45
CA SER A 66 24.21 -2.89 32.91
C SER A 66 24.42 -4.31 33.42
#